data_AF-A0A2A9NCY4-F1
#
_entry.id   AF-A0A2A9NCY4-F1
#
_cell.length_a   1.000
_cell.length_b   1.000
_cell.length_c   1.000
_cell.angle_alpha   90.00
_cell.angle_beta   90.00
_cell.angle_gamma   90.00
#
_symmetry.space_group_name_H-M   'P 1'
#
loop_
_entity.id
_entity.type
_entity.pdbx_description
1 polymer ?
#
loop_
_entity_poly.entity_id
_entity_poly.type
_entity_poly.pdbx_seq_one_letter_code
_entity_poly.pdbx_strand_id
1 'polypeptide(L)'
;MPPRFDPQANLPERLQACLDAWELNPPKHQFQAYGPLNAYLQDIKFTSGRFLVEPQPLLRLKTEEALSATDDGADSDTSIDSQGVAVKKKEKKYPDFTICQYFGANIDVNPQADIIHIICEVGSLGTNSNELRQRVVVYLDHVGDHWTGHVLGNGIIGNEVTLVKNNEMQGFNLVKVNGEEWFSMFHSQFVQELNLLHDYCIQNDEVEL
;
A
#
# COMPACT_ATOMS: atom_id res chain seq x y z
N MET A 1 -29.77 -10.45 1.93
CA MET A 1 -28.47 -11.11 2.14
C MET A 1 -27.44 -10.03 2.38
N PRO A 2 -26.48 -10.21 3.29
CA PRO A 2 -25.36 -9.28 3.39
C PRO A 2 -24.61 -9.22 2.04
N PRO A 3 -24.05 -8.06 1.68
CA PRO A 3 -23.23 -7.92 0.49
C PRO A 3 -22.04 -8.88 0.58
N ARG A 4 -21.67 -9.47 -0.57
CA ARG A 4 -20.51 -10.35 -0.69
C ARG A 4 -19.33 -9.51 -1.14
N PHE A 5 -18.23 -9.56 -0.39
CA PHE A 5 -16.97 -8.92 -0.75
C PHE A 5 -16.37 -9.61 -1.98
N ASP A 6 -16.01 -8.82 -3.00
CA ASP A 6 -15.48 -9.27 -4.29
C ASP A 6 -16.02 -10.64 -4.76
N PRO A 7 -17.28 -10.69 -5.24
CA PRO A 7 -17.92 -11.94 -5.63
C PRO A 7 -17.24 -12.63 -6.84
N GLN A 8 -16.33 -11.93 -7.54
CA GLN A 8 -15.65 -12.46 -8.73
C GLN A 8 -14.32 -13.16 -8.40
N ALA A 9 -13.70 -12.87 -7.26
CA ALA A 9 -12.35 -13.33 -6.92
C ALA A 9 -12.24 -14.80 -6.46
N ASN A 10 -13.33 -15.57 -6.46
CA ASN A 10 -13.37 -16.98 -6.02
C ASN A 10 -12.58 -17.26 -4.73
N LEU A 11 -12.83 -16.47 -3.69
CA LEU A 11 -12.10 -16.52 -2.42
C LEU A 11 -12.30 -17.86 -1.70
N PRO A 12 -11.28 -18.38 -0.98
CA PRO A 12 -11.45 -19.48 -0.05
C PRO A 12 -12.59 -19.20 0.94
N GLU A 13 -13.43 -20.19 1.22
CA GLU A 13 -14.68 -20.03 1.98
C GLU A 13 -14.48 -19.30 3.32
N ARG A 14 -13.42 -19.67 4.06
CA ARG A 14 -13.09 -19.02 5.34
C ARG A 14 -12.70 -17.54 5.18
N LEU A 15 -11.95 -17.21 4.13
CA LEU A 15 -11.55 -15.84 3.84
C LEU A 15 -12.77 -15.01 3.42
N GLN A 16 -13.60 -15.55 2.52
CA GLN A 16 -14.86 -14.93 2.11
C GLN A 16 -15.76 -14.64 3.31
N ALA A 17 -16.01 -15.64 4.17
CA ALA A 17 -16.86 -15.48 5.34
C ALA A 17 -16.29 -14.44 6.33
N CYS A 18 -14.97 -14.38 6.47
CA CYS A 18 -14.30 -13.40 7.32
C CYS A 18 -14.50 -11.97 6.78
N LEU A 19 -14.25 -11.75 5.49
CA LEU A 19 -14.40 -10.44 4.85
C LEU A 19 -15.88 -10.02 4.81
N ASP A 20 -16.80 -10.91 4.42
CA ASP A 20 -18.25 -10.63 4.39
C ASP A 20 -18.79 -10.23 5.77
N ALA A 21 -18.25 -10.81 6.84
CA ALA A 21 -18.64 -10.47 8.21
C ALA A 21 -18.30 -9.02 8.58
N TRP A 22 -17.34 -8.37 7.91
CA TRP A 22 -16.93 -6.99 8.20
C TRP A 22 -18.01 -5.96 7.88
N GLU A 23 -18.97 -6.29 7.01
CA GLU A 23 -20.11 -5.40 6.76
C GLU A 23 -20.94 -5.15 8.02
N LEU A 24 -21.13 -6.19 8.84
CA LEU A 24 -21.92 -6.12 10.07
C LEU A 24 -21.05 -5.97 11.32
N ASN A 25 -19.83 -6.49 11.27
CA ASN A 25 -18.89 -6.54 12.38
C ASN A 25 -17.48 -6.16 11.88
N PRO A 26 -17.24 -4.88 11.58
CA PRO A 26 -15.93 -4.44 11.08
C PRO A 26 -14.82 -4.70 12.11
N PRO A 27 -13.58 -4.93 11.66
CA PRO A 27 -12.44 -5.15 12.55
C PRO A 27 -12.25 -3.94 13.45
N LYS A 28 -12.20 -4.17 14.77
CA LYS A 28 -12.06 -3.10 15.76
C LYS A 28 -10.62 -2.60 15.84
N HIS A 29 -9.67 -3.49 15.60
CA HIS A 29 -8.24 -3.22 15.66
C HIS A 29 -7.60 -3.51 14.31
N GLN A 30 -6.63 -2.67 13.92
CA GLN A 30 -5.86 -2.84 12.67
C GLN A 30 -5.27 -4.25 12.51
N PHE A 31 -4.81 -4.86 13.61
CA PHE A 31 -4.23 -6.22 13.60
C PHE A 31 -5.22 -7.31 13.16
N GLN A 32 -6.53 -7.09 13.34
CA GLN A 32 -7.57 -8.02 12.89
C GLN A 32 -7.75 -7.97 11.36
N ALA A 33 -7.38 -6.85 10.74
CA ALA A 33 -7.52 -6.64 9.30
C ALA A 33 -6.33 -7.19 8.51
N TYR A 34 -5.12 -7.19 9.09
CA TYR A 34 -3.88 -7.56 8.36
C TYR A 34 -3.93 -8.95 7.74
N GLY A 35 -4.32 -9.98 8.50
CA GLY A 35 -4.35 -11.36 7.98
C GLY A 35 -5.28 -11.51 6.77
N PRO A 36 -6.57 -11.13 6.88
CA PRO A 36 -7.50 -11.16 5.76
C PRO A 36 -7.10 -10.28 4.57
N LEU A 37 -6.61 -9.06 4.82
CA LEU A 37 -6.16 -8.16 3.74
C LEU A 37 -4.93 -8.71 3.02
N ASN A 38 -3.94 -9.24 3.76
CA ASN A 38 -2.77 -9.85 3.16
C ASN A 38 -3.15 -11.04 2.29
N ALA A 39 -3.96 -11.97 2.82
CA ALA A 39 -4.40 -13.14 2.06
C ALA A 39 -5.19 -12.75 0.81
N TYR A 40 -6.06 -11.74 0.89
CA TYR A 40 -6.80 -11.27 -0.29
C TYR A 40 -5.89 -10.60 -1.31
N LEU A 41 -5.04 -9.67 -0.88
CA LEU A 41 -4.24 -8.89 -1.80
C LEU A 41 -3.10 -9.71 -2.41
N GLN A 42 -2.37 -10.46 -1.60
CA GLN A 42 -1.24 -11.29 -2.04
C GLN A 42 -1.70 -12.57 -2.76
N ASP A 43 -2.55 -13.36 -2.10
CA ASP A 43 -2.85 -14.73 -2.55
C ASP A 43 -4.00 -14.81 -3.53
N ILE A 44 -4.71 -13.70 -3.78
CA ILE A 44 -5.85 -13.67 -4.72
C ILE A 44 -5.70 -12.57 -5.76
N LYS A 45 -5.52 -11.30 -5.36
CA LYS A 45 -5.48 -10.18 -6.31
C LYS A 45 -4.18 -10.03 -7.07
N PHE A 46 -3.05 -10.19 -6.40
CA PHE A 46 -1.73 -9.97 -6.97
C PHE A 46 -0.91 -11.28 -6.94
N THR A 47 -1.44 -12.32 -7.57
CA THR A 47 -0.97 -13.72 -7.42
C THR A 47 0.19 -14.15 -8.31
N SER A 48 0.68 -13.28 -9.20
CA SER A 48 1.54 -13.67 -10.33
C SER A 48 2.95 -14.15 -9.96
N GLY A 49 3.29 -14.33 -8.67
CA GLY A 49 4.64 -14.63 -8.19
C GLY A 49 5.64 -13.47 -8.41
N ARG A 50 5.19 -12.38 -9.04
CA ARG A 50 5.94 -11.15 -9.29
C ARG A 50 5.57 -10.04 -8.31
N PHE A 51 4.46 -10.18 -7.60
CA PHE A 51 4.09 -9.24 -6.56
C PHE A 51 4.46 -9.79 -5.20
N LEU A 52 4.86 -8.87 -4.33
CA LEU A 52 5.19 -9.13 -2.93
C LEU A 52 4.38 -8.19 -2.06
N VAL A 53 3.84 -8.70 -0.96
CA VAL A 53 3.38 -7.84 0.13
C VAL A 53 4.52 -7.66 1.11
N GLU A 54 4.93 -6.41 1.32
CA GLU A 54 5.92 -6.06 2.32
C GLU A 54 5.23 -5.46 3.53
N PRO A 55 5.32 -6.09 4.72
CA PRO A 55 4.82 -5.49 5.95
C PRO A 55 5.80 -4.44 6.46
N GLN A 56 5.28 -3.27 6.82
CA GLN A 56 6.06 -2.17 7.42
C GLN A 56 7.36 -1.82 6.68
N PRO A 57 7.34 -1.65 5.35
CA PRO A 57 8.54 -1.33 4.59
C PRO A 57 9.01 0.09 4.91
N LEU A 58 10.32 0.30 4.92
CA LEU A 58 10.86 1.65 4.96
C LEU A 58 10.74 2.26 3.57
N LEU A 59 9.90 3.29 3.42
CA LEU A 59 9.86 4.05 2.16
C LEU A 59 11.15 4.84 2.00
N ARG A 60 11.90 4.56 0.93
CA ARG A 60 13.16 5.22 0.63
C ARG A 60 12.96 6.38 -0.33
N LEU A 61 13.60 7.51 -0.01
CA LEU A 61 13.72 8.64 -0.94
C LEU A 61 14.65 8.26 -2.08
N LYS A 62 14.36 8.75 -3.29
CA LYS A 62 15.31 8.72 -4.39
C LYS A 62 16.27 9.90 -4.25
N THR A 63 17.39 9.69 -3.57
CA THR A 63 18.55 10.58 -3.71
C THR A 63 19.83 9.77 -3.75
N GLU A 64 20.75 10.15 -4.65
CA GLU A 64 22.15 9.73 -4.65
C GLU A 64 22.84 10.00 -3.28
N GLU A 65 22.27 10.88 -2.45
CA GLU A 65 22.75 11.20 -1.10
C GLU A 65 22.61 10.07 -0.08
N ALA A 66 21.74 9.07 -0.31
CA ALA A 66 21.69 7.89 0.55
C ALA A 66 22.96 7.01 0.43
N LEU A 67 23.74 7.19 -0.64
CA LEU A 67 25.02 6.51 -0.86
C LEU A 67 26.24 7.38 -0.49
N SER A 68 26.05 8.66 -0.14
CA SER A 68 27.16 9.59 0.17
C SER A 68 27.18 10.12 1.60
N ALA A 69 26.28 9.70 2.48
CA ALA A 69 26.27 10.13 3.88
C ALA A 69 27.28 9.34 4.74
N THR A 70 28.57 9.45 4.43
CA THR A 70 29.60 9.44 5.47
C THR A 70 29.78 10.87 5.93
N ASP A 71 29.14 11.27 7.03
CA ASP A 71 29.61 12.44 7.77
C ASP A 71 29.39 12.29 9.28
N ASP A 72 30.48 12.55 9.97
CA ASP A 72 30.71 12.41 11.39
C ASP A 72 29.95 13.49 12.16
N GLY A 73 28.84 13.11 12.79
CA GLY A 73 28.09 14.02 13.66
C GLY A 73 27.37 13.24 14.74
N ALA A 74 27.93 13.25 15.95
CA ALA A 74 27.34 12.67 17.15
C ALA A 74 25.99 13.34 17.47
N ASP A 75 24.91 12.78 16.93
CA ASP A 75 23.55 13.08 17.37
C ASP A 75 22.76 11.76 17.51
N SER A 76 22.18 11.57 18.69
CA SER A 76 21.83 10.27 19.28
C SER A 76 20.52 9.65 18.77
N ASP A 77 20.11 9.96 17.53
CA ASP A 77 18.80 9.57 16.99
C ASP A 77 18.86 8.89 15.62
N THR A 78 19.97 8.18 15.40
CA THR A 78 20.21 7.34 14.23
C THR A 78 19.64 5.95 14.47
N SER A 79 18.77 5.48 13.58
CA SER A 79 18.19 4.13 13.62
C SER A 79 18.64 3.35 12.38
N ILE A 80 19.13 2.14 12.60
CA ILE A 80 19.63 1.23 11.58
C ILE A 80 18.43 0.47 10.98
N ASP A 81 18.25 0.49 9.66
CA ASP A 81 17.20 -0.28 8.99
C ASP A 81 17.58 -1.78 8.87
N SER A 82 16.67 -2.60 8.32
CA SER A 82 16.90 -4.04 8.15
C SER A 82 18.07 -4.39 7.21
N GLN A 83 18.60 -3.41 6.48
CA GLN A 83 19.76 -3.54 5.59
C GLN A 83 21.04 -2.95 6.19
N GLY A 84 21.02 -2.50 7.45
CA GLY A 84 22.20 -1.96 8.13
C GLY A 84 22.46 -0.49 7.87
N VAL A 85 21.54 0.24 7.22
CA VAL A 85 21.74 1.66 6.86
C VAL A 85 21.25 2.59 7.97
N ALA A 86 22.11 3.54 8.35
CA ALA A 86 21.80 4.60 9.29
C ALA A 86 20.83 5.63 8.68
N VAL A 87 19.64 5.79 9.27
CA VAL A 87 18.63 6.73 8.77
C VAL A 87 18.11 7.61 9.92
N LYS A 88 18.00 8.93 9.68
CA LYS A 88 17.47 9.91 10.64
C LYS A 88 15.98 9.63 10.92
N LYS A 89 15.60 9.50 12.20
CA LYS A 89 14.22 9.13 12.61
C LYS A 89 13.10 10.01 12.03
N LYS A 90 13.34 11.32 11.83
CA LYS A 90 12.30 12.27 11.38
C LYS A 90 11.85 12.05 9.93
N GLU A 91 12.63 11.31 9.14
CA GLU A 91 12.39 11.08 7.72
C GLU A 91 11.85 9.66 7.43
N LYS A 92 11.75 8.81 8.45
CA LYS A 92 11.28 7.43 8.26
C LYS A 92 9.78 7.37 8.07
N LYS A 93 9.34 6.73 7.00
CA LYS A 93 7.93 6.46 6.69
C LYS A 93 7.73 4.96 6.58
N TYR A 94 6.83 4.44 7.39
CA TYR A 94 6.51 3.01 7.49
C TYR A 94 4.99 2.86 7.36
N PRO A 95 4.45 2.69 6.14
CA PRO A 95 3.06 2.28 5.98
C PRO A 95 2.86 0.89 6.62
N ASP A 96 1.62 0.51 6.91
CA ASP A 96 1.35 -0.82 7.47
C ASP A 96 1.81 -1.95 6.54
N PHE A 97 1.55 -1.82 5.24
CA PHE A 97 2.13 -2.68 4.22
C PHE A 97 2.06 -2.05 2.84
N THR A 98 2.87 -2.55 1.91
CA THR A 98 2.82 -2.21 0.48
C THR A 98 2.59 -3.45 -0.37
N ILE A 99 2.12 -3.23 -1.61
CA ILE A 99 2.19 -4.22 -2.67
C ILE A 99 3.25 -3.73 -3.64
N CYS A 100 4.32 -4.50 -3.76
CA CYS A 100 5.45 -4.18 -4.62
C CYS A 100 5.55 -5.22 -5.74
N GLN A 101 6.12 -4.84 -6.87
CA GLN A 101 6.56 -5.77 -7.89
C GLN A 101 8.04 -6.04 -7.72
N TYR A 102 8.38 -7.32 -7.63
CA TYR A 102 9.73 -7.81 -7.43
C TYR A 102 10.58 -7.57 -8.68
N PHE A 103 11.69 -6.84 -8.54
CA PHE A 103 12.57 -6.51 -9.68
C PHE A 103 13.56 -7.64 -10.05
N GLY A 104 13.43 -8.84 -9.48
CA GLY A 104 14.09 -10.03 -10.06
C GLY A 104 15.54 -10.28 -9.64
N ALA A 105 16.14 -9.50 -8.75
CA ALA A 105 17.55 -9.70 -8.37
C ALA A 105 17.70 -10.60 -7.13
N ASN A 106 18.02 -11.88 -7.35
CA ASN A 106 18.50 -12.81 -6.32
C ASN A 106 19.98 -12.57 -5.97
N ILE A 107 20.39 -11.30 -5.82
CA ILE A 107 21.76 -10.91 -5.47
C ILE A 107 21.72 -9.86 -4.37
N ASP A 108 22.50 -10.07 -3.31
CA ASP A 108 22.62 -9.23 -2.11
C ASP A 108 23.08 -7.78 -2.38
N VAL A 109 23.30 -7.41 -3.65
CA VAL A 109 23.88 -6.15 -4.09
C VAL A 109 22.99 -5.44 -5.12
N ASN A 110 21.68 -5.70 -5.14
CA ASN A 110 20.78 -4.98 -6.05
C ASN A 110 20.60 -3.52 -5.57
N PRO A 111 21.05 -2.51 -6.35
CA PRO A 111 20.81 -1.11 -6.02
C PRO A 111 19.36 -0.67 -6.28
N GLN A 112 18.54 -1.50 -6.96
CA GLN A 112 17.16 -1.19 -7.30
C GLN A 112 16.20 -1.80 -6.25
N ALA A 113 15.43 -0.93 -5.60
CA ALA A 113 14.37 -1.33 -4.68
C ALA A 113 13.10 -1.74 -5.46
N ASP A 114 12.25 -2.57 -4.85
CA ASP A 114 11.03 -3.12 -5.47
C ASP A 114 10.01 -2.03 -5.81
N ILE A 115 9.30 -2.20 -6.94
CA ILE A 115 8.39 -1.17 -7.47
C ILE A 115 7.09 -1.14 -6.66
N ILE A 116 6.87 -0.07 -5.90
CA ILE A 116 5.66 0.09 -5.10
C ILE A 116 4.45 0.44 -5.99
N HIS A 117 3.42 -0.40 -5.95
CA HIS A 117 2.14 -0.18 -6.66
C HIS A 117 1.01 0.20 -5.70
N ILE A 118 1.00 -0.36 -4.49
CA ILE A 118 0.01 0.00 -3.45
C ILE A 118 0.73 0.36 -2.17
N ILE A 119 0.28 1.43 -1.53
CA ILE A 119 0.61 1.77 -0.15
C ILE A 119 -0.65 1.61 0.68
N CYS A 120 -0.61 0.80 1.73
CA CYS A 120 -1.76 0.60 2.60
C CYS A 120 -1.49 1.07 4.02
N GLU A 121 -2.44 1.81 4.56
CA GLU A 121 -2.49 2.25 5.96
C GLU A 121 -3.84 1.83 6.55
N VAL A 122 -3.80 1.16 7.70
CA VAL A 122 -4.97 0.57 8.35
C VAL A 122 -5.14 1.15 9.75
N GLY A 123 -6.27 1.83 9.96
CA GLY A 123 -6.67 2.37 11.24
C GLY A 123 -7.52 1.38 12.03
N SER A 124 -7.47 1.51 13.36
CA SER A 124 -8.45 0.88 14.25
C SER A 124 -9.75 1.68 14.23
N LEU A 125 -10.87 1.10 14.69
CA LEU A 125 -12.11 1.87 14.82
C LEU A 125 -11.91 3.03 15.80
N GLY A 126 -12.39 4.22 15.41
CA GLY A 126 -12.18 5.47 16.14
C GLY A 126 -10.90 6.22 15.74
N THR A 127 -10.07 5.67 14.85
CA THR A 127 -9.02 6.45 14.19
C THR A 127 -9.62 7.65 13.44
N ASN A 128 -8.96 8.81 13.55
CA ASN A 128 -9.33 9.99 12.76
C ASN A 128 -9.06 9.74 11.28
N SER A 129 -10.12 9.63 10.49
CA SER A 129 -10.05 9.31 9.07
C SER A 129 -9.24 10.35 8.27
N ASN A 130 -9.32 11.64 8.63
CA ASN A 130 -8.56 12.69 7.98
C ASN A 130 -7.05 12.56 8.24
N GLU A 131 -6.67 12.22 9.48
CA GLU A 131 -5.26 12.01 9.83
C GLU A 131 -4.69 10.80 9.11
N LEU A 132 -5.42 9.68 9.07
CA LEU A 132 -4.98 8.48 8.37
C LEU A 132 -4.84 8.75 6.86
N ARG A 133 -5.82 9.41 6.25
CA ARG A 133 -5.73 9.84 4.85
C ARG A 133 -4.51 10.74 4.62
N GLN A 134 -4.25 11.69 5.51
CA GLN A 134 -3.09 12.56 5.41
C GLN A 134 -1.77 11.78 5.48
N ARG A 135 -1.69 10.72 6.30
CA ARG A 135 -0.52 9.82 6.30
C ARG A 135 -0.33 9.15 4.95
N VAL A 136 -1.39 8.63 4.35
CA VAL A 136 -1.35 8.03 3.00
C VAL A 136 -0.85 9.03 1.96
N VAL A 137 -1.35 10.27 1.97
CA VAL A 137 -0.88 11.34 1.09
C VAL A 137 0.61 11.63 1.31
N VAL A 138 1.07 11.70 2.56
CA VAL A 138 2.48 11.90 2.88
C VAL A 138 3.35 10.75 2.36
N TYR A 139 2.86 9.51 2.39
CA TYR A 139 3.59 8.38 1.83
C TYR A 139 3.69 8.45 0.32
N LEU A 140 2.59 8.79 -0.36
CA LEU A 140 2.58 8.97 -1.81
C LEU A 140 3.49 10.13 -2.24
N ASP A 141 3.49 11.23 -1.51
CA ASP A 141 4.39 12.37 -1.73
C ASP A 141 5.86 11.98 -1.53
N HIS A 142 6.15 11.19 -0.49
CA HIS A 142 7.50 10.69 -0.20
C HIS A 142 8.01 9.71 -1.27
N VAL A 143 7.11 8.94 -1.86
CA VAL A 143 7.38 8.04 -2.98
C VAL A 143 7.60 8.85 -4.27
N GLY A 144 6.84 9.93 -4.46
CA GLY A 144 7.01 10.89 -5.56
C GLY A 144 6.78 10.27 -6.95
N ASP A 145 7.30 10.93 -7.98
CA ASP A 145 7.12 10.52 -9.40
C ASP A 145 7.99 9.31 -9.80
N HIS A 146 8.69 8.70 -8.84
CA HIS A 146 9.75 7.72 -9.11
C HIS A 146 9.30 6.26 -9.12
N TRP A 147 8.10 6.00 -8.64
CA TRP A 147 7.46 4.69 -8.65
C TRP A 147 6.26 4.81 -9.60
N THR A 148 6.58 4.81 -10.90
CA THR A 148 5.70 4.90 -12.09
C THR A 148 4.23 5.23 -11.83
N GLY A 149 3.83 6.50 -12.03
CA GLY A 149 2.52 7.04 -12.48
C GLY A 149 1.18 6.55 -11.86
N HIS A 150 1.19 5.50 -11.04
CA HIS A 150 0.04 4.63 -10.78
C HIS A 150 0.11 3.99 -9.39
N VAL A 151 0.82 4.61 -8.43
CA VAL A 151 0.74 4.19 -7.03
C VAL A 151 -0.64 4.51 -6.47
N LEU A 152 -1.29 3.49 -5.91
CA LEU A 152 -2.57 3.62 -5.22
C LEU A 152 -2.34 3.65 -3.70
N GLY A 153 -2.68 4.77 -3.07
CA GLY A 153 -2.71 4.91 -1.63
C GLY A 153 -4.06 4.47 -1.07
N ASN A 154 -4.05 3.48 -0.18
CA ASN A 154 -5.23 2.93 0.47
C ASN A 154 -5.22 3.28 1.95
N GLY A 155 -6.24 4.00 2.40
CA GLY A 155 -6.53 4.14 3.82
C GLY A 155 -7.75 3.30 4.19
N ILE A 156 -7.64 2.42 5.19
CA ILE A 156 -8.72 1.51 5.59
C ILE A 156 -9.04 1.69 7.08
N ILE A 157 -10.33 1.81 7.44
CA ILE A 157 -10.80 1.81 8.82
C ILE A 157 -12.05 0.93 8.90
N GLY A 158 -11.98 -0.18 9.62
CA GLY A 158 -13.11 -1.12 9.67
C GLY A 158 -13.43 -1.70 8.30
N ASN A 159 -14.61 -1.40 7.76
CA ASN A 159 -15.03 -1.73 6.39
C ASN A 159 -15.03 -0.52 5.44
N GLU A 160 -14.55 0.64 5.87
CA GLU A 160 -14.45 1.84 5.04
C GLU A 160 -13.05 1.97 4.45
N VAL A 161 -13.00 2.49 3.22
CA VAL A 161 -11.77 2.73 2.48
C VAL A 161 -11.78 4.14 1.87
N THR A 162 -10.61 4.76 1.82
CA THR A 162 -10.31 5.90 0.97
C THR A 162 -9.18 5.53 0.01
N LEU A 163 -9.29 6.00 -1.22
CA LEU A 163 -8.29 5.74 -2.26
C LEU A 163 -7.72 7.05 -2.77
N VAL A 164 -6.41 7.16 -2.72
CA VAL A 164 -5.63 8.31 -3.18
C VAL A 164 -4.79 7.87 -4.37
N LYS A 165 -4.90 8.59 -5.49
CA LYS A 165 -4.12 8.36 -6.69
C LYS A 165 -3.19 9.53 -6.94
N ASN A 166 -1.96 9.28 -7.35
CA ASN A 166 -1.15 10.33 -7.96
C ASN A 166 -1.64 10.56 -9.41
N ASN A 167 -1.86 11.82 -9.78
CA ASN A 167 -2.09 12.22 -11.16
C ASN A 167 -0.97 13.19 -11.53
N GLU A 168 -0.08 12.77 -12.41
CA GLU A 168 1.12 13.49 -12.84
C GLU A 168 0.84 14.95 -13.25
N MET A 169 -0.37 15.28 -13.71
CA MET A 169 -0.75 16.64 -14.13
C MET A 169 -1.49 17.45 -13.08
N GLN A 170 -2.07 16.83 -12.05
CA GLN A 170 -3.01 17.48 -11.10
C GLN A 170 -2.65 17.24 -9.62
N GLY A 171 -1.57 16.51 -9.34
CA GLY A 171 -1.23 16.05 -7.99
C GLY A 171 -2.14 14.93 -7.50
N PHE A 172 -2.33 14.82 -6.19
CA PHE A 172 -3.12 13.74 -5.60
C PHE A 172 -4.63 13.94 -5.81
N ASN A 173 -5.28 12.90 -6.35
CA ASN A 173 -6.72 12.83 -6.53
C ASN A 173 -7.34 11.77 -5.61
N LEU A 174 -8.44 12.13 -4.98
CA LEU A 174 -9.26 11.20 -4.20
C LEU A 174 -10.29 10.55 -5.09
N VAL A 175 -10.39 9.22 -5.03
CA VAL A 175 -11.52 8.50 -5.63
C VAL A 175 -12.75 8.78 -4.78
N LYS A 176 -13.81 9.29 -5.42
CA LYS A 176 -15.08 9.61 -4.76
C LYS A 176 -16.20 8.71 -5.23
N VAL A 177 -16.98 8.20 -4.30
CA VAL A 177 -18.20 7.42 -4.57
C VAL A 177 -19.39 8.23 -4.07
N ASN A 178 -20.30 8.62 -4.97
CA ASN A 178 -21.44 9.49 -4.64
C ASN A 178 -21.03 10.82 -3.95
N GLY A 179 -19.83 11.33 -4.25
CA GLY A 179 -19.27 12.54 -3.63
C GLY A 179 -18.48 12.30 -2.33
N GLU A 180 -18.55 11.10 -1.75
CA GLU A 180 -17.86 10.73 -0.51
C GLU A 180 -16.44 10.22 -0.78
N GLU A 181 -15.49 10.62 0.07
CA GLU A 181 -14.07 10.24 -0.01
C GLU A 181 -13.75 8.96 0.76
N TRP A 182 -14.59 8.63 1.74
CA TRP A 182 -14.59 7.38 2.48
C TRP A 182 -15.85 6.63 2.08
N PHE A 183 -15.69 5.40 1.61
CA PHE A 183 -16.80 4.57 1.17
C PHE A 183 -16.57 3.12 1.58
N SER A 184 -17.64 2.32 1.63
CA SER A 184 -17.52 0.91 1.99
C SER A 184 -16.62 0.16 1.01
N MET A 185 -15.71 -0.68 1.51
CA MET A 185 -14.87 -1.57 0.71
C MET A 185 -15.69 -2.62 -0.06
N PHE A 186 -16.97 -2.80 0.28
CA PHE A 186 -17.92 -3.63 -0.48
C PHE A 186 -18.46 -2.92 -1.73
N HIS A 187 -18.23 -1.61 -1.86
CA HIS A 187 -18.58 -0.90 -3.07
C HIS A 187 -17.70 -1.37 -4.23
N SER A 188 -18.28 -1.55 -5.41
CA SER A 188 -17.57 -2.08 -6.59
C SER A 188 -16.35 -1.25 -6.98
N GLN A 189 -16.37 0.06 -6.71
CA GLN A 189 -15.26 0.97 -6.99
C GLN A 189 -13.95 0.48 -6.36
N PHE A 190 -13.96 -0.07 -5.13
CA PHE A 190 -12.71 -0.53 -4.50
C PHE A 190 -12.04 -1.64 -5.32
N VAL A 191 -12.82 -2.67 -5.68
CA VAL A 191 -12.34 -3.80 -6.48
C VAL A 191 -11.97 -3.35 -7.89
N GLN A 192 -12.73 -2.43 -8.49
CA GLN A 192 -12.42 -1.87 -9.81
C GLN A 192 -11.06 -1.19 -9.83
N GLU A 193 -10.73 -0.41 -8.81
CA GLU A 193 -9.42 0.28 -8.75
C GLU A 193 -8.25 -0.69 -8.56
N LEU A 194 -8.43 -1.73 -7.74
CA LEU A 194 -7.44 -2.80 -7.62
C LEU A 194 -7.23 -3.54 -8.94
N ASN A 195 -8.32 -3.84 -9.67
CA ASN A 195 -8.24 -4.52 -10.96
C ASN A 195 -7.57 -3.63 -12.03
N LEU A 196 -7.91 -2.34 -12.09
CA LEU A 196 -7.28 -1.39 -13.03
C LEU A 196 -5.77 -1.31 -12.81
N LEU A 197 -5.34 -1.23 -11.54
CA LEU A 197 -3.93 -1.23 -11.20
C LEU A 197 -3.27 -2.56 -11.56
N HIS A 198 -3.86 -3.69 -11.18
CA HIS A 198 -3.35 -5.01 -11.51
C HIS A 198 -3.16 -5.21 -13.02
N ASP A 199 -4.18 -4.85 -13.82
CA ASP A 199 -4.13 -4.96 -15.28
C ASP A 199 -3.05 -4.05 -15.87
N TYR A 200 -2.88 -2.84 -15.31
CA TYR A 200 -1.78 -1.94 -15.69
C TYR A 200 -0.42 -2.58 -15.42
N CYS A 201 -0.21 -3.14 -14.22
CA CYS A 201 1.05 -3.80 -13.86
C CYS A 201 1.36 -4.97 -14.81
N ILE A 202 0.35 -5.73 -15.24
CA ILE A 202 0.55 -6.84 -16.19
C ILE A 202 0.89 -6.33 -17.59
N GLN A 203 0.23 -5.29 -18.09
CA GLN A 203 0.40 -4.80 -19.46
C GLN A 203 1.73 -4.07 -19.68
N ASN A 204 2.20 -3.31 -18.71
CA ASN A 204 3.43 -2.50 -18.86
C ASN A 204 4.71 -3.30 -18.61
N ASP A 205 4.60 -4.54 -18.12
CA ASP A 205 5.71 -5.49 -17.99
C ASP A 205 6.28 -5.94 -19.35
N GLU A 206 5.50 -5.86 -20.44
CA GLU A 206 5.95 -6.29 -21.78
C GLU A 206 6.81 -5.26 -22.53
N VAL A 207 6.97 -4.05 -21.98
CA VAL A 207 7.63 -2.92 -22.68
C VAL A 207 9.04 -2.62 -22.13
N GLU A 208 9.40 -3.14 -20.96
CA GLU A 208 10.68 -2.83 -20.27
C GLU A 208 11.69 -4.01 -20.17
N LEU A 209 11.49 -5.09 -20.93
CA LEU A 209 12.48 -6.19 -21.09
C LEU A 209 13.27 -6.12 -22.40
#